data_AF-A0A947Z6Z5-F1
#
_entry.id   AF-A0A947Z6Z5-F1
#
_cell.length_a   1.000
_cell.length_b   1.000
_cell.length_c   1.000
_cell.angle_alpha   90.00
_cell.angle_beta   90.00
_cell.angle_gamma   90.00
#
_symmetry.space_group_name_H-M   'P 1'
#
loop_
_entity.id
_entity.type
_entity.pdbx_description
1 polymer ?
#
loop_
_entity_poly.entity_id
_entity_poly.type
_entity_poly.pdbx_seq_one_letter_code
_entity_poly.pdbx_strand_id
1 'polypeptide(L)'
;MVLGSLLSLFCLGLSGCSSSSSTNSTFCIGGEDATLDADGDGFCDAVDICPGFDDSIDADEDDIPDGCDVCPGFDDSIDADEDGIPDGCDVCPGFDDSIDADEDGIPDGCDVCPGFDDSIDADEDGIPDGCER
;
A
#
# COMPACT_ATOMS: atom_id res chain seq x y z
N MET A 1 0.89 39.61 -21.93
CA MET A 1 0.36 39.80 -20.56
C MET A 1 -0.85 38.91 -20.40
N VAL A 2 -0.85 38.15 -19.31
CA VAL A 2 -1.50 36.85 -19.09
C VAL A 2 -3.03 36.96 -19.06
N LEU A 3 -3.70 36.00 -19.69
CA LEU A 3 -5.09 35.63 -19.38
C LEU A 3 -5.08 34.25 -18.71
N GLY A 4 -5.68 34.16 -17.52
CA GLY A 4 -6.01 32.94 -16.78
C GLY A 4 -6.69 33.38 -15.48
N SER A 5 -8.00 33.53 -15.43
CA SER A 5 -9.05 32.50 -15.24
C SER A 5 -9.04 31.86 -13.85
N LEU A 6 -9.79 32.50 -12.94
CA LEU A 6 -10.72 31.94 -11.94
C LEU A 6 -10.40 30.56 -11.33
N LEU A 7 -9.91 30.55 -10.09
CA LEU A 7 -10.49 29.70 -9.04
C LEU A 7 -10.34 30.39 -7.68
N SER A 8 -11.46 30.85 -7.15
CA SER A 8 -11.59 31.52 -5.86
C SER A 8 -12.25 30.53 -4.92
N LEU A 9 -11.50 29.93 -3.99
CA LEU A 9 -12.10 29.29 -2.82
C LEU A 9 -11.48 29.88 -1.56
N PHE A 10 -12.33 30.62 -0.86
CA PHE A 10 -12.06 31.48 0.26
C PHE A 10 -11.87 30.67 1.55
N CYS A 11 -10.75 30.83 2.25
CA CYS A 11 -10.70 30.53 3.67
C CYS A 11 -11.27 31.74 4.44
N LEU A 12 -12.60 31.75 4.66
CA LEU A 12 -13.28 32.75 5.49
C LEU A 12 -13.29 32.30 6.96
N GLY A 13 -12.22 32.66 7.67
CA GLY A 13 -12.32 33.23 9.02
C GLY A 13 -13.05 32.46 10.12
N LEU A 14 -12.59 31.26 10.49
CA LEU A 14 -12.74 30.77 11.87
C LEU A 14 -11.37 30.42 12.47
N SER A 15 -11.00 31.21 13.48
CA SER A 15 -10.07 30.95 14.59
C SER A 15 -9.10 29.77 14.43
N GLY A 16 -7.92 30.01 13.86
CA GLY A 16 -6.82 29.03 13.84
C GLY A 16 -5.57 29.48 13.08
N CYS A 17 -5.70 30.39 12.11
CA CYS A 17 -4.55 30.91 11.37
C CYS A 17 -3.94 32.13 12.07
N SER A 18 -2.82 31.96 12.77
CA SER A 18 -1.98 33.08 13.19
C SER A 18 -0.75 33.20 12.29
N SER A 19 -0.88 34.09 11.30
CA SER A 19 0.17 34.90 10.68
C SER A 19 1.42 34.19 10.15
N SER A 20 1.50 33.97 8.83
CA SER A 20 2.30 34.80 7.90
C SER A 20 2.42 34.15 6.51
N SER A 21 1.96 34.88 5.49
CA SER A 21 2.40 34.80 4.08
C SER A 21 2.23 33.50 3.28
N SER A 22 1.13 33.47 2.52
CA SER A 22 1.05 33.08 1.09
C SER A 22 1.97 31.97 0.57
N THR A 23 1.46 30.75 0.41
CA THR A 23 0.96 30.20 -0.87
C THR A 23 0.42 28.79 -0.62
N ASN A 24 -0.52 28.36 -1.46
CA ASN A 24 -0.99 27.00 -1.60
C ASN A 24 0.18 26.00 -1.63
N SER A 25 0.56 25.38 -0.51
CA SER A 25 1.63 24.38 -0.47
C SER A 25 1.49 23.48 0.76
N THR A 26 1.38 22.20 0.45
CA THR A 26 1.64 20.98 1.22
C THR A 26 3.03 21.02 1.87
N PHE A 27 3.28 21.99 2.74
CA PHE A 27 4.56 22.16 3.41
C PHE A 27 4.25 22.58 4.84
N CYS A 28 4.71 21.81 5.83
CA CYS A 28 4.62 22.23 7.22
C CYS A 28 5.42 23.53 7.35
N ILE A 29 4.73 24.68 7.41
CA ILE A 29 5.38 25.99 7.51
C ILE A 29 5.96 26.12 8.92
N GLY A 30 7.10 25.48 9.15
CA GLY A 30 7.73 25.41 10.45
C GLY A 30 8.57 24.14 10.61
N GLY A 31 9.71 24.03 9.93
CA GLY A 31 10.69 22.95 10.11
C GLY A 31 11.40 22.98 11.48
N GLU A 32 10.70 23.43 12.51
CA GLU A 32 11.15 23.58 13.89
C GLU A 32 10.12 23.13 14.93
N ASP A 33 8.93 22.67 14.52
CA ASP A 33 7.98 22.00 15.40
C ASP A 33 7.82 20.53 14.99
N ALA A 34 8.80 19.70 15.40
CA ALA A 34 8.84 18.24 15.21
C ALA A 34 7.68 17.48 15.89
N THR A 35 6.60 18.17 16.24
CA THR A 35 5.37 17.59 16.81
C THR A 35 4.24 17.48 15.79
N LEU A 36 4.43 18.00 14.57
CA LEU A 36 3.43 17.98 13.49
C LEU A 36 3.89 17.21 12.25
N ASP A 37 5.09 16.65 12.30
CA ASP A 37 5.79 15.87 11.27
C ASP A 37 6.64 14.85 12.07
N ALA A 38 6.05 13.69 12.33
CA ALA A 38 6.53 12.72 13.32
C ALA A 38 7.73 11.90 12.84
N ASP A 39 7.81 11.62 11.55
CA ASP A 39 8.89 10.91 10.87
C ASP A 39 9.90 11.84 10.19
N GLY A 40 9.57 13.11 10.00
CA GLY A 40 10.48 14.13 9.50
C GLY A 40 10.68 14.07 7.99
N ASP A 41 9.71 13.54 7.25
CA ASP A 41 9.76 13.36 5.80
C ASP A 41 9.36 14.63 5.01
N GLY A 42 8.87 15.65 5.71
CA GLY A 42 8.46 16.92 5.15
C GLY A 42 6.97 17.03 4.82
N PHE A 43 6.20 15.97 5.07
CA PHE A 43 4.75 15.96 5.13
C PHE A 43 4.30 16.08 6.58
N CYS A 44 3.13 16.67 6.80
CA CYS A 44 2.62 16.79 8.17
C CYS A 44 1.78 15.57 8.49
N ASP A 45 1.75 15.08 9.74
CA ASP A 45 0.96 13.91 10.19
C ASP A 45 -0.52 13.91 9.74
N ALA A 46 -1.09 15.09 9.44
CA ALA A 46 -2.47 15.22 8.98
C ALA A 46 -2.69 14.93 7.48
N VAL A 47 -1.61 14.92 6.69
CA VAL A 47 -1.59 14.67 5.24
C VAL A 47 -0.56 13.61 4.84
N ASP A 48 0.19 13.10 5.82
CA ASP A 48 1.09 11.95 5.77
C ASP A 48 0.30 10.70 5.33
N ILE A 49 0.74 10.12 4.22
CA ILE A 49 0.15 8.93 3.60
C ILE A 49 0.71 7.69 4.28
N CYS A 50 1.99 7.70 4.65
CA CYS A 50 2.69 6.57 5.23
C CYS A 50 3.38 6.88 6.57
N PRO A 51 2.62 6.82 7.69
CA PRO A 51 3.14 7.23 8.98
C PRO A 51 4.34 6.42 9.46
N GLY A 52 5.43 7.12 9.78
CA GLY A 52 6.69 6.53 10.22
C GLY A 52 7.71 6.34 9.11
N PHE A 53 7.38 6.71 7.87
CA PHE A 53 8.21 6.52 6.68
C PHE A 53 8.24 7.80 5.84
N ASP A 54 8.93 7.75 4.70
CA ASP A 54 9.11 8.92 3.82
C ASP A 54 8.14 8.82 2.64
N ASP A 55 7.13 9.69 2.60
CA ASP A 55 6.11 9.78 1.56
C ASP A 55 6.68 10.12 0.17
N SER A 56 7.94 10.59 0.09
CA SER A 56 8.58 10.95 -1.18
C SER A 56 9.30 9.79 -1.87
N ILE A 57 9.38 8.63 -1.21
CA ILE A 57 10.03 7.43 -1.75
C ILE A 57 8.95 6.48 -2.22
N ASP A 58 8.90 6.31 -3.54
CA ASP A 58 8.02 5.39 -4.27
C ASP A 58 8.87 4.86 -5.45
N ALA A 59 9.27 3.58 -5.36
CA ALA A 59 10.25 2.97 -6.24
C ALA A 59 9.65 2.38 -7.52
N ASP A 60 8.39 1.95 -7.47
CA ASP A 60 7.64 1.37 -8.59
C ASP A 60 6.66 2.34 -9.26
N GLU A 61 6.56 3.56 -8.73
CA GLU A 61 5.78 4.67 -9.25
C GLU A 61 4.27 4.38 -9.24
N ASP A 62 3.77 3.72 -8.18
CA ASP A 62 2.36 3.33 -8.02
C ASP A 62 1.51 4.30 -7.17
N ASP A 63 2.10 5.43 -6.77
CA ASP A 63 1.51 6.44 -5.87
C ASP A 63 1.38 5.99 -4.39
N ILE A 64 1.95 4.84 -4.00
CA ILE A 64 2.09 4.37 -2.61
C ILE A 64 3.57 4.47 -2.18
N PRO A 65 3.87 5.12 -1.05
CA PRO A 65 5.25 5.18 -0.58
C PRO A 65 5.80 3.79 -0.19
N ASP A 66 7.08 3.52 -0.47
CA ASP A 66 7.81 2.26 -0.17
C ASP A 66 7.63 1.77 1.28
N GLY A 67 7.37 2.69 2.22
CA GLY A 67 7.15 2.36 3.63
C GLY A 67 5.81 1.68 3.93
N CYS A 68 4.83 1.85 3.04
CA CYS A 68 3.46 1.36 3.16
C CYS A 68 3.01 0.51 1.97
N ASP A 69 3.86 0.42 0.96
CA ASP A 69 3.79 -0.49 -0.17
C ASP A 69 3.70 -1.95 0.31
N VAL A 70 2.60 -2.60 -0.08
CA VAL A 70 2.30 -3.99 0.26
C VAL A 70 2.93 -4.93 -0.77
N CYS A 71 3.11 -4.49 -2.01
CA CYS A 71 3.66 -5.27 -3.10
C CYS A 71 4.83 -4.59 -3.85
N PRO A 72 6.04 -4.61 -3.26
CA PRO A 72 7.17 -3.88 -3.82
C PRO A 72 7.56 -4.31 -5.24
N GLY A 73 7.62 -3.33 -6.13
CA GLY A 73 7.91 -3.50 -7.55
C GLY A 73 6.68 -3.57 -8.45
N PHE A 74 5.48 -3.43 -7.90
CA PHE A 74 4.20 -3.58 -8.59
C PHE A 74 3.17 -2.56 -8.08
N ASP A 75 2.05 -2.44 -8.79
CA ASP A 75 1.02 -1.45 -8.48
C ASP A 75 0.02 -2.00 -7.45
N ASP A 76 0.02 -1.43 -6.25
CA ASP A 76 -0.86 -1.80 -5.13
C ASP A 76 -2.36 -1.57 -5.42
N SER A 77 -2.69 -0.76 -6.42
CA SER A 77 -4.08 -0.48 -6.78
C SER A 77 -4.72 -1.53 -7.68
N ILE A 78 -3.91 -2.47 -8.19
CA ILE A 78 -4.37 -3.55 -9.06
C ILE A 78 -4.54 -4.83 -8.24
N ASP A 79 -5.79 -5.13 -7.94
CA ASP A 79 -6.22 -6.35 -7.25
C ASP A 79 -7.49 -6.86 -7.98
N ALA A 80 -7.34 -7.94 -8.74
CA ALA A 80 -8.35 -8.43 -9.67
C ALA A 80 -9.44 -9.29 -9.01
N ASP A 81 -9.13 -9.95 -7.90
CA ASP A 81 -10.06 -10.79 -7.14
C ASP A 81 -10.55 -10.17 -5.83
N GLU A 82 -10.07 -8.96 -5.53
CA GLU A 82 -10.48 -8.12 -4.40
C GLU A 82 -10.19 -8.78 -3.04
N ASP A 83 -9.11 -9.55 -2.93
CA ASP A 83 -8.69 -10.22 -1.70
C ASP A 83 -7.80 -9.35 -0.79
N GLY A 84 -7.31 -8.22 -1.31
CA GLY A 84 -6.46 -7.28 -0.61
C GLY A 84 -4.95 -7.49 -0.82
N ILE A 85 -4.55 -8.45 -1.66
CA ILE A 85 -3.20 -8.64 -2.16
C ILE A 85 -3.14 -8.16 -3.61
N PRO A 86 -2.24 -7.24 -3.97
CA PRO A 86 -2.12 -6.79 -5.35
C PRO A 86 -1.70 -7.92 -6.30
N ASP A 87 -2.20 -7.90 -7.55
CA ASP A 87 -1.93 -8.88 -8.63
C ASP A 87 -0.43 -9.19 -8.82
N GLY A 88 0.44 -8.24 -8.49
CA GLY A 88 1.89 -8.38 -8.58
C GLY A 88 2.51 -9.34 -7.55
N CYS A 89 1.84 -9.50 -6.41
CA CYS A 89 2.26 -10.30 -5.25
C CYS A 89 1.27 -11.41 -4.90
N ASP A 90 0.12 -11.43 -5.54
CA ASP A 90 -0.89 -12.48 -5.50
C ASP A 90 -0.28 -13.83 -5.89
N VAL A 91 -0.34 -14.77 -4.95
CA VAL A 91 0.18 -16.13 -5.14
C VAL A 91 -0.88 -17.06 -5.76
N CYS A 92 -2.17 -16.72 -5.65
CA CYS A 92 -3.27 -17.50 -6.16
C CYS A 92 -4.31 -16.70 -6.97
N PRO A 93 -3.99 -16.33 -8.24
CA PRO A 93 -4.85 -15.44 -9.01
C PRO A 93 -6.28 -15.92 -9.20
N GLY A 94 -7.23 -15.08 -8.81
CA GLY A 94 -8.67 -15.33 -8.87
C GLY A 94 -9.28 -15.85 -7.57
N PHE A 95 -8.49 -15.94 -6.49
CA PHE A 95 -8.88 -16.51 -5.21
C PHE A 95 -8.19 -15.77 -4.04
N ASP A 96 -8.74 -15.91 -2.84
CA ASP A 96 -8.26 -15.23 -1.64
C ASP A 96 -7.01 -15.91 -1.05
N ASP A 97 -5.88 -15.22 -1.06
CA ASP A 97 -4.57 -15.66 -0.56
C ASP A 97 -4.54 -15.89 0.96
N SER A 98 -5.50 -15.34 1.71
CA SER A 98 -5.57 -15.49 3.17
C SER A 98 -6.25 -16.79 3.61
N ILE A 99 -6.85 -17.53 2.68
CA ILE A 99 -7.55 -18.79 2.96
C ILE A 99 -6.63 -19.96 2.64
N ASP A 100 -6.07 -20.55 3.69
CA ASP A 100 -5.26 -21.76 3.66
C ASP A 100 -5.73 -22.66 4.82
N ALA A 101 -6.51 -23.69 4.50
CA ALA A 101 -7.21 -24.51 5.48
C ALA A 101 -6.34 -25.58 6.15
N ASP A 102 -5.27 -26.02 5.50
CA ASP A 102 -4.33 -27.02 6.02
C ASP A 102 -2.98 -26.44 6.45
N GLU A 103 -2.81 -25.12 6.29
CA GLU A 103 -1.67 -24.32 6.73
C GLU A 103 -0.36 -24.76 6.05
N ASP A 104 -0.42 -25.17 4.78
CA ASP A 104 0.74 -25.59 3.99
C ASP A 104 1.43 -24.42 3.25
N GLY A 105 0.80 -23.25 3.23
CA GLY A 105 1.28 -22.04 2.59
C GLY A 105 0.79 -21.85 1.14
N ILE A 106 -0.06 -22.73 0.62
CA ILE A 106 -0.77 -22.59 -0.64
C ILE A 106 -2.23 -22.25 -0.35
N PRO A 107 -2.79 -21.16 -0.92
CA PRO A 107 -4.19 -20.85 -0.70
C PRO A 107 -5.12 -21.94 -1.26
N ASP A 108 -6.25 -22.20 -0.58
CA ASP A 108 -7.29 -23.19 -0.92
C ASP A 108 -7.74 -23.10 -2.40
N GLY A 109 -7.65 -21.92 -3.02
CA GLY A 109 -8.00 -21.69 -4.42
C GLY A 109 -7.02 -22.32 -5.42
N CYS A 110 -5.78 -22.51 -5.02
CA CYS A 110 -4.66 -23.04 -5.81
C CYS A 110 -4.09 -24.34 -5.26
N ASP A 111 -4.53 -24.74 -4.07
CA ASP A 111 -4.23 -26.01 -3.43
C ASP A 111 -4.69 -27.18 -4.33
N VAL A 112 -3.71 -28.02 -4.71
CA VAL A 112 -3.97 -29.20 -5.54
C VAL A 112 -4.25 -30.45 -4.70
N CYS A 113 -3.94 -30.41 -3.40
CA CYS A 113 -4.10 -31.49 -2.46
C CYS A 113 -4.81 -31.12 -1.12
N PRO A 114 -6.12 -30.80 -1.15
CA PRO A 114 -6.80 -30.30 0.04
C PRO A 114 -6.68 -31.17 1.29
N GLY A 115 -6.17 -30.56 2.36
CA GLY A 115 -5.95 -31.19 3.66
C GLY A 115 -4.53 -31.74 3.87
N PHE A 116 -3.62 -31.51 2.94
CA PHE A 116 -2.24 -32.02 2.94
C PHE A 116 -1.29 -31.06 2.23
N ASP A 117 -0.03 -31.06 2.69
CA ASP A 117 1.04 -30.21 2.16
C ASP A 117 1.42 -30.53 0.70
N ASP A 118 1.19 -29.58 -0.20
CA ASP A 118 1.47 -29.63 -1.63
C ASP A 118 2.98 -29.71 -1.96
N SER A 119 3.85 -29.31 -1.02
CA SER A 119 5.31 -29.31 -1.23
C SER A 119 5.95 -30.68 -0.99
N ILE A 120 5.22 -31.61 -0.40
CA ILE A 120 5.71 -32.95 -0.06
C ILE A 120 5.41 -33.91 -1.21
N ASP A 121 6.42 -34.12 -2.06
CA ASP A 121 6.43 -35.13 -3.12
C ASP A 121 7.74 -35.93 -3.01
N ALA A 122 7.66 -37.12 -2.40
CA ALA A 122 8.83 -37.92 -2.06
C ALA A 122 9.39 -38.72 -3.24
N ASP A 123 8.57 -39.00 -4.25
CA ASP A 123 9.00 -39.75 -5.44
C ASP A 123 9.13 -38.90 -6.72
N GLU A 124 8.88 -37.59 -6.59
CA GLU A 124 9.03 -36.53 -7.60
C GLU A 124 8.16 -36.78 -8.85
N ASP A 125 6.97 -37.35 -8.66
CA ASP A 125 6.03 -37.65 -9.76
C ASP A 125 5.11 -36.47 -10.13
N GLY A 126 5.11 -35.42 -9.31
CA GLY A 126 4.31 -34.21 -9.46
C GLY A 126 2.95 -34.26 -8.78
N ILE A 127 2.65 -35.31 -8.00
CA ILE A 127 1.48 -35.45 -7.14
C ILE A 127 1.96 -35.42 -5.69
N PRO A 128 1.41 -34.54 -4.83
CA PRO A 128 1.79 -34.55 -3.41
C PRO A 128 1.48 -35.90 -2.73
N ASP A 129 2.37 -36.34 -1.84
CA ASP A 129 2.30 -37.59 -1.08
C ASP A 129 0.93 -37.77 -0.39
N GLY A 130 0.33 -36.67 0.09
CA GLY A 130 -0.99 -36.67 0.73
C GLY A 130 -2.14 -37.03 -0.20
N CYS A 131 -1.96 -36.85 -1.50
CA CYS A 131 -2.91 -37.12 -2.57
C CYS A 131 -2.65 -38.42 -3.32
N GLU A 132 -1.57 -39.11 -2.98
CA GLU A 132 -1.28 -40.44 -3.46
C GLU A 132 -2.08 -41.50 -2.68
N ARG A 133 -2.63 -42.49 -3.38
CA ARG A 133 -3.48 -43.54 -2.80
C ARG A 133 -2.94 -44.95 -2.99
#